data_AF-A0A9P0Q9Z8-F1
#
_entry.id   AF-A0A9P0Q9Z8-F1
#
_cell.length_a   1.000
_cell.length_b   1.000
_cell.length_c   1.000
_cell.angle_alpha   90.00
_cell.angle_beta   90.00
_cell.angle_gamma   90.00
#
_symmetry.space_group_name_H-M   'P 1'
#
loop_
_entity.id
_entity.type
_entity.pdbx_description
1 polymer ?
#
loop_
_entity_poly.entity_id
_entity_poly.type
_entity_poly.pdbx_seq_one_letter_code
_entity_poly.pdbx_strand_id
1 'polypeptide(L)'
;MPSTVENTFPGGWEFIGEAFLRRGVPENGLQAIKASLSPSTLRQYSSKLKKWWQFCISKGYIPFLYSLDAVINFLSDQFQNSCSYSTLNSQYEALALIFEINSSDKTILKRFIKGIFNQRPSRP
;
A
#
# COMPACT_ATOMS: atom_id res chain seq x y z
N MET A 1 26.53 2.05 -14.87
CA MET A 1 25.15 2.53 -15.07
C MET A 1 24.22 1.45 -14.54
N PRO A 2 23.38 1.69 -13.53
CA PRO A 2 22.45 0.65 -13.08
C PRO A 2 21.29 0.58 -14.06
N SER A 3 21.03 -0.63 -14.50
CA SER A 3 20.07 -1.10 -15.48
C SER A 3 18.62 -0.76 -15.12
N THR A 4 17.86 -0.33 -16.12
CA THR A 4 16.47 0.19 -16.12
C THR A 4 15.39 -0.77 -15.58
N VAL A 5 15.76 -1.92 -15.03
CA VAL A 5 14.85 -3.01 -14.62
C VAL A 5 14.33 -2.86 -13.18
N GLU A 6 15.04 -2.13 -12.30
CA GLU A 6 14.68 -2.05 -10.86
C GLU A 6 13.49 -1.12 -10.55
N ASN A 7 13.00 -0.35 -11.52
CA ASN A 7 11.95 0.66 -11.29
C ASN A 7 10.53 0.19 -11.66
N THR A 8 10.38 -0.98 -12.25
CA THR A 8 9.07 -1.45 -12.73
C THR A 8 8.35 -2.28 -11.65
N PHE A 9 7.06 -2.02 -11.47
CA PHE A 9 6.23 -2.78 -10.53
C PHE A 9 6.23 -4.28 -10.90
N PRO A 10 6.63 -5.19 -9.99
CA PRO A 10 6.92 -6.60 -10.32
C PRO A 10 5.67 -7.44 -10.56
N GLY A 11 4.49 -6.93 -10.19
CA GLY A 11 3.24 -7.67 -10.22
C GLY A 11 2.58 -7.72 -8.85
N GLY A 12 1.27 -7.97 -8.85
CA GLY A 12 0.46 -7.87 -7.63
C GLY A 12 0.85 -8.92 -6.59
N TRP A 13 0.91 -10.17 -7.00
CA TRP A 13 1.28 -11.25 -6.10
C TRP A 13 2.78 -11.26 -5.83
N GLU A 14 3.59 -10.98 -6.84
CA GLU A 14 5.04 -10.96 -6.76
C GLU A 14 5.49 -9.95 -5.69
N PHE A 15 4.85 -8.77 -5.66
CA PHE A 15 5.13 -7.77 -4.63
C PHE A 15 4.66 -8.19 -3.23
N ILE A 16 3.43 -8.74 -3.12
CA ILE A 16 2.87 -9.18 -1.83
C ILE A 16 3.68 -10.35 -1.24
N GLY A 17 3.97 -11.36 -2.07
CA GLY A 17 4.71 -12.55 -1.67
C GLY A 17 6.13 -12.21 -1.21
N GLU A 18 6.83 -11.36 -1.98
CA GLU A 18 8.15 -10.85 -1.60
C GLU A 18 8.12 -10.07 -0.28
N ALA A 19 7.08 -9.26 -0.04
CA ALA A 19 6.92 -8.56 1.24
C ALA A 19 6.76 -9.52 2.42
N PHE A 20 6.07 -10.66 2.25
CA PHE A 20 5.97 -11.69 3.28
C PHE A 20 7.28 -12.45 3.48
N LEU A 21 8.02 -12.76 2.41
CA LEU A 21 9.34 -13.39 2.49
C LEU A 21 10.33 -12.52 3.30
N ARG A 22 10.35 -11.21 3.04
CA ARG A 22 11.18 -10.25 3.78
C ARG A 22 10.84 -10.16 5.27
N ARG A 23 9.63 -10.58 5.65
CA ARG A 23 9.17 -10.67 7.04
C ARG A 23 9.42 -12.04 7.68
N GLY A 24 10.15 -12.93 7.00
CA GLY A 24 10.50 -14.25 7.50
C GLY A 24 9.42 -15.31 7.34
N VAL A 25 8.37 -15.05 6.54
CA VAL A 25 7.43 -16.10 6.17
C VAL A 25 8.14 -17.11 5.27
N PRO A 26 8.13 -18.41 5.59
CA PRO A 26 8.77 -19.41 4.75
C PRO A 26 8.00 -19.62 3.44
N GLU A 27 8.70 -20.01 2.37
CA GLU A 27 8.12 -20.18 1.03
C GLU A 27 6.91 -21.12 1.00
N ASN A 28 6.94 -22.19 1.79
CA ASN A 28 5.82 -23.14 1.90
C ASN A 28 4.55 -22.51 2.50
N GLY A 29 4.67 -21.44 3.28
CA GLY A 29 3.55 -20.68 3.84
C GLY A 29 2.92 -19.71 2.83
N LEU A 30 3.63 -19.32 1.77
CA LEU A 30 3.14 -18.34 0.81
C LEU A 30 1.90 -18.81 0.05
N GLN A 31 1.78 -20.11 -0.24
CA GLN A 31 0.61 -20.64 -0.93
C GLN A 31 -0.67 -20.50 -0.09
N ALA A 32 -0.57 -20.72 1.22
CA ALA A 32 -1.68 -20.52 2.13
C ALA A 32 -2.07 -19.04 2.23
N ILE A 33 -1.09 -18.13 2.30
CA ILE A 33 -1.34 -16.68 2.27
C ILE A 33 -1.97 -16.27 0.95
N LYS A 34 -1.49 -16.78 -0.18
CA LYS A 34 -2.07 -16.51 -1.50
C LYS A 34 -3.53 -16.92 -1.56
N ALA A 35 -3.85 -18.11 -1.05
CA ALA A 35 -5.19 -18.64 -1.01
C ALA A 35 -6.14 -17.84 -0.10
N SER A 36 -5.63 -17.09 0.88
CA SER A 36 -6.45 -16.18 1.70
C SER A 36 -7.00 -14.98 0.92
N LEU A 37 -6.43 -14.67 -0.24
CA LEU A 37 -6.85 -13.55 -1.08
C LEU A 37 -7.72 -14.06 -2.23
N SER A 38 -8.96 -13.56 -2.31
CA SER A 38 -9.78 -13.83 -3.50
C SER A 38 -9.13 -13.23 -4.76
N PRO A 39 -9.40 -13.78 -5.97
CA PRO A 39 -8.87 -13.22 -7.21
C PRO A 39 -9.24 -11.74 -7.41
N SER A 40 -10.43 -11.34 -6.96
CA SER A 40 -10.89 -9.95 -7.03
C SER A 40 -10.14 -9.06 -6.03
N THR A 41 -9.89 -9.53 -4.80
CA THR A 41 -9.07 -8.83 -3.80
C THR A 41 -7.64 -8.65 -4.29
N LEU A 42 -7.02 -9.70 -4.84
CA LEU A 42 -5.66 -9.63 -5.37
C LEU A 42 -5.56 -8.63 -6.53
N ARG A 43 -6.51 -8.64 -7.47
CA ARG A 43 -6.56 -7.66 -8.56
C ARG A 43 -6.71 -6.24 -8.04
N GLN A 44 -7.59 -6.06 -7.06
CA GLN A 44 -7.79 -4.76 -6.43
C GLN A 44 -6.51 -4.29 -5.76
N TYR A 45 -5.92 -5.06 -4.86
CA TYR A 45 -4.71 -4.69 -4.14
C TYR A 45 -3.54 -4.47 -5.09
N SER A 46 -3.36 -5.30 -6.12
CA SER A 46 -2.34 -5.12 -7.17
C SER A 46 -2.38 -3.71 -7.78
N SER A 47 -3.57 -3.21 -8.14
CA SER A 47 -3.72 -1.85 -8.68
C SER A 47 -3.33 -0.77 -7.66
N LYS A 48 -3.63 -0.95 -6.37
CA LYS A 48 -3.31 0.03 -5.32
C LYS A 48 -1.82 0.01 -5.01
N LEU A 49 -1.23 -1.17 -4.92
CA LEU A 49 0.19 -1.38 -4.67
C LEU A 49 1.06 -0.91 -5.83
N LYS A 50 0.57 -1.00 -7.08
CA LYS A 50 1.24 -0.37 -8.23
C LYS A 50 1.37 1.14 -8.06
N LYS A 51 0.33 1.81 -7.56
CA LYS A 51 0.38 3.26 -7.28
C LYS A 51 1.37 3.58 -6.15
N TRP A 52 1.40 2.77 -5.09
CA TRP A 52 2.39 2.89 -4.02
C TRP A 52 3.82 2.74 -4.55
N TRP A 53 4.06 1.73 -5.38
CA TRP A 53 5.35 1.51 -6.02
C TRP A 53 5.79 2.73 -6.82
N GLN A 54 4.93 3.22 -7.71
CA GLN A 54 5.21 4.41 -8.53
C GLN A 54 5.48 5.65 -7.68
N PHE A 55 4.69 5.86 -6.62
CA PHE A 55 4.93 6.92 -5.66
C PHE A 55 6.32 6.80 -5.04
N CYS A 56 6.68 5.61 -4.54
CA CYS A 56 7.98 5.37 -3.91
C CYS A 56 9.14 5.69 -4.86
N ILE A 57 9.11 5.15 -6.08
CA ILE A 57 10.14 5.41 -7.08
C ILE A 57 10.23 6.92 -7.40
N SER A 58 9.09 7.59 -7.57
CA SER A 58 9.08 9.03 -7.91
C SER A 58 9.57 9.94 -6.77
N LYS A 59 9.43 9.51 -5.51
CA LYS A 59 9.79 10.29 -4.32
C LYS A 59 11.09 9.81 -3.65
N GLY A 60 11.73 8.76 -4.19
CA GLY A 60 12.97 8.19 -3.66
C GLY A 60 12.80 7.29 -2.42
N TYR A 61 11.58 6.79 -2.15
CA TYR A 61 11.36 5.80 -1.10
C TYR A 61 11.63 4.37 -1.62
N ILE A 62 11.95 3.47 -0.70
CA ILE A 62 12.09 2.04 -0.98
C ILE A 62 10.70 1.38 -0.84
N PRO A 63 10.12 0.79 -1.90
CA PRO A 63 8.73 0.27 -1.86
C PRO A 63 8.46 -0.80 -0.80
N PHE A 64 9.49 -1.52 -0.37
CA PHE A 64 9.42 -2.60 0.63
C PHE A 64 9.73 -2.14 2.06
N LEU A 65 10.16 -0.89 2.26
CA LEU A 65 10.48 -0.37 3.57
C LEU A 65 9.31 0.45 4.11
N TYR A 66 8.78 0.06 5.26
CA TYR A 66 7.75 0.83 5.92
C TYR A 66 8.32 2.15 6.46
N SER A 67 7.60 3.24 6.22
CA SER A 67 7.80 4.51 6.91
C SER A 67 6.44 5.19 7.07
N LEU A 68 6.17 5.71 8.27
CA LEU A 68 4.91 6.39 8.56
C LEU A 68 4.76 7.66 7.69
N ASP A 69 5.84 8.42 7.52
CA ASP A 69 5.86 9.63 6.71
C ASP A 69 5.57 9.33 5.22
N ALA A 70 6.17 8.28 4.65
CA ALA A 70 5.96 7.88 3.27
C ALA A 70 4.50 7.47 3.04
N VAL A 71 3.90 6.72 3.97
CA VAL A 71 2.50 6.30 3.87
C VAL A 71 1.55 7.51 3.97
N ILE A 72 1.79 8.44 4.90
CA ILE A 72 0.97 9.66 5.03
C ILE A 72 1.08 10.52 3.76
N ASN A 73 2.30 10.72 3.24
CA ASN A 73 2.53 11.49 2.01
C ASN A 73 1.85 10.82 0.81
N PHE A 74 1.94 9.49 0.69
CA PHE A 74 1.24 8.76 -0.36
C PHE A 74 -0.26 8.94 -0.28
N LEU A 75 -0.87 8.72 0.89
CA LEU A 75 -2.31 8.87 1.06
C LEU A 75 -2.78 10.33 0.85
N SER A 76 -1.95 11.31 1.21
CA SER A 76 -2.17 12.73 0.91
C SER A 76 -2.21 12.98 -0.60
N ASP A 77 -1.20 12.48 -1.34
CA ASP A 77 -1.14 12.60 -2.80
C ASP A 77 -2.35 11.93 -3.46
N GLN A 78 -2.78 10.77 -2.98
CA GLN A 78 -3.96 10.08 -3.50
C GLN A 78 -5.25 10.88 -3.25
N PHE A 79 -5.36 11.55 -2.10
CA PHE A 79 -6.51 12.38 -1.79
C PHE A 79 -6.57 13.65 -2.65
N GLN A 80 -5.43 14.32 -2.86
CA GLN A 80 -5.34 15.50 -3.74
C GLN A 80 -5.75 15.15 -5.18
N ASN A 81 -5.46 13.92 -5.61
CA ASN A 81 -5.95 13.37 -6.88
C ASN A 81 -7.43 12.92 -6.84
N SER A 82 -8.23 13.48 -5.94
CA SER A 82 -9.69 13.27 -5.80
C SER A 82 -10.15 11.83 -5.53
N CYS A 83 -9.30 10.96 -4.97
CA CYS A 83 -9.71 9.59 -4.61
C CYS A 83 -10.80 9.57 -3.55
N SER A 84 -11.82 8.70 -3.68
CA SER A 84 -12.86 8.54 -2.66
C SER A 84 -12.28 8.03 -1.33
N TYR A 85 -13.02 8.22 -0.24
CA TYR A 85 -12.68 7.62 1.06
C TYR A 85 -12.51 6.09 0.98
N SER A 86 -13.42 5.41 0.29
CA SER A 86 -13.34 3.96 0.07
C SER A 86 -12.08 3.54 -0.67
N THR A 87 -11.63 4.37 -1.63
CA THR A 87 -10.38 4.13 -2.37
C THR A 87 -9.17 4.29 -1.47
N LEU A 88 -9.11 5.36 -0.67
CA LEU A 88 -8.03 5.61 0.29
C LEU A 88 -7.94 4.52 1.36
N ASN A 89 -9.09 4.10 1.90
CA ASN A 89 -9.13 3.00 2.86
C ASN A 89 -8.65 1.69 2.24
N SER A 90 -9.07 1.38 1.02
CA SER A 90 -8.58 0.19 0.28
C SER A 90 -7.08 0.25 -0.03
N GLN A 91 -6.53 1.45 -0.28
CA GLN A 91 -5.08 1.64 -0.41
C GLN A 91 -4.36 1.37 0.90
N TYR A 92 -4.86 1.93 2.00
CA TYR A 92 -4.33 1.67 3.34
C TYR A 92 -4.36 0.17 3.68
N GLU A 93 -5.47 -0.53 3.42
CA GLU A 93 -5.58 -1.98 3.66
C GLU A 93 -4.57 -2.79 2.86
N ALA A 94 -4.35 -2.43 1.59
CA ALA A 94 -3.33 -3.08 0.77
C ALA A 94 -1.91 -2.87 1.34
N LEU A 95 -1.61 -1.66 1.86
CA LEU A 95 -0.33 -1.39 2.52
C LEU A 95 -0.21 -2.13 3.86
N ALA A 96 -1.28 -2.19 4.64
CA ALA A 96 -1.33 -2.91 5.92
C ALA A 96 -1.20 -4.44 5.74
N LEU A 97 -1.45 -4.97 4.53
CA LEU A 97 -1.18 -6.36 4.20
C LEU A 97 0.32 -6.63 4.06
N ILE A 98 1.04 -5.76 3.35
CA ILE A 98 2.46 -5.97 3.04
C ILE A 98 3.40 -5.49 4.14
N PHE A 99 2.97 -4.52 4.96
CA PHE A 99 3.79 -3.96 6.04
C PHE A 99 3.39 -4.44 7.42
N GLU A 100 4.39 -4.58 8.29
CA GLU A 100 4.18 -4.75 9.71
C GLU A 100 3.99 -3.40 10.40
N ILE A 101 2.76 -2.90 10.37
CA ILE A 101 2.41 -1.61 10.98
C ILE A 101 2.07 -1.84 12.46
N ASN A 102 2.79 -1.15 13.36
CA ASN A 102 2.53 -1.20 14.79
C ASN A 102 1.17 -0.56 15.15
N SER A 103 0.69 -0.79 16.38
CA SER A 103 -0.63 -0.34 16.83
C SER A 103 -0.77 1.18 16.90
N SER A 104 0.30 1.89 17.25
CA SER A 104 0.34 3.34 17.33
C SER A 104 0.16 3.96 15.94
N ASP A 105 0.92 3.48 14.96
CA ASP A 105 0.90 3.97 13.59
C ASP A 105 -0.42 3.63 12.89
N LYS A 106 -0.99 2.44 13.13
CA LYS A 106 -2.35 2.10 12.69
C LYS A 106 -3.39 3.11 13.21
N THR A 107 -3.23 3.56 14.46
CA THR A 107 -4.12 4.56 15.07
C THR A 107 -3.95 5.91 14.39
N ILE A 108 -2.72 6.34 14.14
CA ILE A 108 -2.41 7.58 13.42
C ILE A 108 -2.99 7.56 12.00
N LEU A 109 -2.74 6.50 11.24
CA LEU A 109 -3.21 6.35 9.86
C LEU A 109 -4.74 6.36 9.77
N LYS A 110 -5.44 5.69 10.69
CA LYS A 110 -6.91 5.75 10.77
C LYS A 110 -7.43 7.15 11.08
N ARG A 111 -6.80 7.87 12.02
CA ARG A 111 -7.14 9.27 12.34
C ARG A 111 -6.92 10.18 11.14
N PHE A 112 -5.81 9.99 10.43
CA PHE A 112 -5.46 10.74 9.23
C PHE A 112 -6.50 10.55 8.11
N ILE A 113 -6.83 9.30 7.76
CA ILE A 113 -7.84 8.98 6.73
C ILE A 113 -9.21 9.58 7.10
N LYS A 114 -9.60 9.52 8.39
CA LYS A 114 -10.83 10.17 8.89
C LYS A 114 -10.77 11.70 8.78
N GLY A 115 -9.64 12.31 9.12
CA GLY A 115 -9.44 13.75 9.01
C GLY A 115 -9.59 14.26 7.58
N ILE A 116 -8.97 13.56 6.63
CA ILE A 116 -9.09 13.82 5.19
C ILE A 116 -10.55 13.80 4.72
N PHE A 117 -11.35 12.83 5.19
CA PHE A 117 -12.76 12.73 4.83
C PHE A 117 -13.56 13.94 5.33
N ASN A 118 -13.37 14.31 6.59
CA ASN A 118 -14.09 15.41 7.22
C ASN A 118 -13.74 16.78 6.63
N GLN A 119 -12.59 16.92 5.95
CA GLN A 119 -12.18 18.14 5.27
C GLN A 119 -12.88 18.36 3.93
N ARG A 120 -13.56 17.35 3.37
CA ARG A 120 -14.37 17.58 2.17
C ARG A 120 -15.57 18.44 2.53
N PRO A 121 -15.86 19.53 1.80
CA PRO A 121 -17.09 20.26 2.02
C PRO A 121 -18.26 19.30 1.85
N SER A 122 -19.17 19.29 2.83
CA SER A 122 -20.46 18.63 2.71
C SER A 122 -21.09 19.09 1.40
N ARG A 123 -21.43 18.16 0.50
CA ARG A 123 -22.27 18.53 -0.64
C ARG A 123 -23.59 19.10 -0.06
N PRO A 124 -23.99 20.33 -0.44
CA PRO A 124 -25.26 20.90 -0.02
C PRO A 124 -26.44 20.05 -0.51
#